data_AF-A0A448X7J2-F1
#
_entry.id   AF-A0A448X7J2-F1
#
_cell.length_a   1.000
_cell.length_b   1.000
_cell.length_c   1.000
_cell.angle_alpha   90.00
_cell.angle_beta   90.00
_cell.angle_gamma   90.00
#
_symmetry.space_group_name_H-M   'P 1'
#
loop_
_entity.id
_entity.type
_entity.pdbx_description
1 polymer ?
#
loop_
_entity_poly.entity_id
_entity_poly.type
_entity_poly.pdbx_seq_one_letter_code
_entity_poly.pdbx_strand_id
1 'polypeptide(L)'
;MPDVPVRNFTTDWNSGIAIGALVDACAPGLCPDWSIWDHRQPLRNATEAMDAAQQWLEVPQLIRPEEMIDADVDEKAMMTYLSQFPSAKLKPGAPLRPKTNPARVRCYGPVYEKRAE
;
A
#
# COMPACT_ATOMS: atom_id res chain seq x y z
N MET A 1 2.88 -0.41 13.63
CA MET A 1 1.57 -1.05 13.32
C MET A 1 0.98 -0.20 12.20
N PRO A 2 0.39 -0.74 11.12
CA PRO A 2 -0.21 0.13 10.11
C PRO A 2 -1.29 0.99 10.80
N ASP A 3 -1.17 2.31 10.67
CA ASP A 3 -2.05 3.26 11.38
C ASP A 3 -3.50 3.25 10.83
N VAL A 4 -3.78 2.42 9.82
CA VAL A 4 -5.09 2.20 9.22
C VAL A 4 -5.60 0.80 9.61
N PRO A 5 -6.60 0.69 10.51
CA PRO A 5 -7.19 -0.60 10.85
C PRO A 5 -8.03 -1.13 9.69
N VAL A 6 -7.66 -2.30 9.16
CA VAL A 6 -8.42 -3.03 8.13
C VAL A 6 -8.95 -4.34 8.71
N ARG A 7 -10.25 -4.58 8.56
CA ARG A 7 -11.03 -5.68 9.13
C ARG A 7 -11.88 -6.42 8.09
N ASN A 8 -12.12 -5.82 6.91
CA ASN A 8 -12.87 -6.43 5.82
C ASN A 8 -12.17 -6.21 4.45
N PHE A 9 -12.70 -6.85 3.40
CA PHE A 9 -12.26 -6.68 2.01
C PHE A 9 -13.25 -5.85 1.16
N THR A 10 -14.08 -5.04 1.82
CA THR A 10 -15.03 -4.14 1.17
C THR A 10 -14.83 -2.72 1.70
N THR A 11 -15.71 -2.24 2.57
CA THR A 11 -15.84 -0.85 3.01
C THR A 11 -14.58 -0.20 3.60
N ASP A 12 -13.67 -0.96 4.21
CA ASP A 12 -12.43 -0.41 4.79
C ASP A 12 -11.48 0.14 3.72
N TRP A 13 -11.65 -0.30 2.47
CA TRP A 13 -10.84 0.12 1.33
C TRP A 13 -11.42 1.34 0.62
N ASN A 14 -12.68 1.69 0.87
CA ASN A 14 -13.43 2.63 0.03
C ASN A 14 -12.90 4.06 0.07
N SER A 15 -12.18 4.45 1.12
CA SER A 15 -11.54 5.77 1.19
C SER A 15 -10.34 5.93 0.24
N GLY A 16 -9.82 4.83 -0.33
CA GLY A 16 -8.58 4.79 -1.10
C GLY A 16 -7.31 4.96 -0.25
N ILE A 17 -7.43 5.24 1.05
CA ILE A 17 -6.28 5.45 1.94
C ILE A 17 -5.62 4.12 2.32
N ALA A 18 -6.41 3.07 2.56
CA ALA A 18 -5.88 1.74 2.90
C ALA A 18 -5.01 1.17 1.78
N ILE A 19 -5.41 1.33 0.51
CA ILE A 19 -4.60 0.91 -0.64
C ILE A 19 -3.33 1.77 -0.79
N GLY A 20 -3.41 3.09 -0.56
CA GLY A 20 -2.23 3.96 -0.50
C GLY A 20 -1.23 3.55 0.58
N ALA A 21 -1.73 3.22 1.78
CA ALA A 21 -0.91 2.71 2.87
C ALA A 21 -0.26 1.36 2.52
N LEU A 22 -1.00 0.45 1.86
CA LEU A 22 -0.49 -0.84 1.43
C LEU A 22 0.62 -0.69 0.38
N VAL A 23 0.42 0.18 -0.63
CA VAL A 23 1.41 0.45 -1.67
C VAL A 23 2.70 1.03 -1.08
N ASP A 24 2.60 2.00 -0.17
CA ASP A 24 3.77 2.59 0.50
C ASP A 24 4.43 1.62 1.50
N ALA A 25 3.68 0.69 2.07
CA ALA A 25 4.24 -0.39 2.87
C ALA A 25 5.09 -1.34 2.02
N CYS A 26 4.62 -1.70 0.82
CA CYS A 26 5.34 -2.54 -0.13
C CYS A 26 6.60 -1.85 -0.70
N ALA A 27 6.49 -0.58 -1.08
CA ALA A 27 7.64 0.22 -1.53
C ALA A 27 7.58 1.65 -0.96
N PRO A 28 8.38 1.94 0.08
CA PRO A 28 8.34 3.22 0.78
C PRO A 28 8.71 4.38 -0.12
N GLY A 29 7.83 5.37 -0.18
CA GLY A 29 7.99 6.54 -1.03
C GLY A 29 7.22 6.48 -2.35
N LEU A 30 6.48 5.41 -2.65
CA LEU A 30 5.52 5.42 -3.77
C LEU A 30 4.28 6.25 -3.44
N CYS A 31 3.71 6.09 -2.23
CA CYS A 31 2.54 6.84 -1.77
C CYS A 31 2.83 7.54 -0.43
N PRO A 32 3.89 8.35 -0.29
CA PRO A 32 4.36 8.83 1.01
C PRO A 32 3.37 9.70 1.78
N ASP A 33 2.39 10.29 1.08
CA ASP A 33 1.38 11.20 1.63
C ASP A 33 0.04 10.53 1.93
N TRP A 34 -0.04 9.20 1.85
CA TRP A 34 -1.30 8.46 2.05
C TRP A 34 -2.02 8.83 3.36
N SER A 35 -1.27 9.12 4.43
CA SER A 35 -1.85 9.39 5.76
C SER A 35 -2.53 10.76 5.90
N ILE A 36 -2.30 11.66 4.94
CA ILE A 36 -2.91 13.00 4.91
C ILE A 36 -3.86 13.19 3.72
N TRP A 37 -4.15 12.12 2.96
CA TRP A 37 -5.09 12.18 1.86
C TRP A 37 -6.52 12.46 2.34
N ASP A 38 -7.28 13.17 1.51
CA ASP A 38 -8.67 13.52 1.80
C ASP A 38 -9.58 12.31 1.60
N HIS A 39 -10.28 11.90 2.67
CA HIS A 39 -11.27 10.82 2.64
C HIS A 39 -12.44 11.08 1.67
N ARG A 40 -12.68 12.35 1.30
CA ARG A 40 -13.74 12.74 0.36
C ARG A 40 -13.31 12.61 -1.11
N GLN A 41 -12.09 12.19 -1.37
CA GLN A 41 -11.56 11.97 -2.72
C GLN A 41 -11.17 10.50 -2.95
N PRO A 42 -12.08 9.54 -2.68
CA PRO A 42 -11.76 8.11 -2.69
C PRO A 42 -11.27 7.64 -4.06
N LEU A 43 -11.91 8.10 -5.13
CA LEU A 43 -11.51 7.74 -6.50
C LEU A 43 -10.09 8.20 -6.81
N ARG A 44 -9.77 9.47 -6.52
CA ARG A 44 -8.41 9.99 -6.71
C ARG A 44 -7.38 9.17 -5.94
N ASN A 45 -7.66 8.88 -4.66
CA ASN A 45 -6.76 8.14 -3.79
C ASN A 45 -6.53 6.71 -4.30
N ALA A 46 -7.60 6.01 -4.67
CA ALA A 46 -7.54 4.65 -5.20
C ALA A 46 -6.80 4.62 -6.54
N THR A 47 -7.12 5.51 -7.48
CA THR A 47 -6.44 5.62 -8.78
C THR A 47 -4.95 5.87 -8.60
N GLU A 48 -4.56 6.86 -7.78
CA GLU A 48 -3.14 7.19 -7.55
C GLU A 48 -2.36 5.98 -7.00
N ALA A 49 -2.92 5.26 -6.03
CA ALA A 49 -2.28 4.08 -5.44
C ALA A 49 -2.22 2.89 -6.41
N MET A 50 -3.33 2.57 -7.09
CA MET A 50 -3.42 1.42 -7.99
C MET A 50 -2.57 1.61 -9.26
N ASP A 51 -2.48 2.83 -9.78
CA ASP A 51 -1.60 3.16 -10.91
C ASP A 51 -0.13 3.01 -10.51
N ALA A 52 0.25 3.51 -9.32
CA ALA A 52 1.60 3.33 -8.80
C ALA A 52 1.94 1.84 -8.60
N ALA A 53 1.00 1.04 -8.09
CA ALA A 53 1.17 -0.41 -7.92
C ALA A 53 1.37 -1.12 -9.26
N GLN A 54 0.58 -0.80 -10.27
CA GLN A 54 0.73 -1.39 -11.60
C GLN A 54 2.04 -0.97 -12.27
N GLN A 55 2.39 0.30 -12.17
CA GLN A 55 3.56 0.83 -12.85
C GLN A 55 4.85 0.31 -12.20
N TRP A 56 4.93 0.31 -10.86
CA TRP A 56 6.18 0.14 -10.12
C TRP A 56 6.27 -1.13 -9.28
N LEU A 57 5.16 -1.77 -8.93
CA LEU A 57 5.13 -2.97 -8.10
C LEU A 57 4.78 -4.26 -8.86
N GLU A 58 4.58 -4.17 -10.17
CA GLU A 58 4.16 -5.30 -11.02
C GLU A 58 2.82 -5.92 -10.58
N VAL A 59 1.95 -5.12 -9.94
CA VAL A 59 0.62 -5.56 -9.51
C VAL A 59 -0.42 -5.14 -10.56
N PRO A 60 -0.92 -6.05 -11.42
CA PRO A 60 -1.92 -5.69 -12.41
C PRO A 60 -3.26 -5.32 -11.74
N GLN A 61 -3.92 -4.30 -12.28
CA GLN A 61 -5.27 -3.88 -11.88
C GLN A 61 -6.30 -4.89 -12.38
N LEU A 62 -6.72 -5.80 -11.48
CA LEU A 62 -7.78 -6.79 -11.76
C LEU A 62 -9.19 -6.26 -11.51
N ILE A 63 -9.27 -5.16 -10.75
CA ILE A 63 -10.47 -4.36 -10.52
C ILE A 63 -10.12 -2.92 -10.85
N ARG A 64 -11.12 -2.11 -11.17
CA ARG A 64 -10.94 -0.69 -11.39
C ARG A 64 -10.96 0.09 -10.06
N PRO A 65 -10.35 1.28 -9.99
CA PRO A 65 -10.44 2.16 -8.84
C PRO A 65 -11.89 2.47 -8.42
N GLU A 66 -12.79 2.65 -9.39
CA GLU A 66 -14.22 2.88 -9.13
C GLU A 66 -14.89 1.69 -8.43
N GLU A 67 -14.46 0.47 -8.77
CA GLU A 67 -14.99 -0.76 -8.16
C GLU A 67 -14.45 -0.94 -6.74
N MET A 68 -13.16 -0.65 -6.50
CA MET A 68 -12.57 -0.72 -5.15
C MET A 68 -13.27 0.22 -4.15
N ILE A 69 -13.74 1.39 -4.61
CA ILE A 69 -14.38 2.38 -3.74
C ILE A 69 -15.89 2.16 -3.56
N ASP A 70 -16.45 1.19 -4.29
CA ASP A 70 -17.85 0.84 -4.18
C ASP A 70 -18.12 0.10 -2.85
N ALA A 71 -19.20 0.43 -2.17
CA ALA A 71 -19.61 -0.27 -0.94
C ALA A 71 -20.07 -1.69 -1.23
N ASP A 72 -20.58 -1.94 -2.44
CA ASP A 72 -21.11 -3.22 -2.90
C ASP A 72 -20.10 -4.01 -3.75
N VAL A 73 -18.80 -3.69 -3.62
CA VAL A 73 -17.73 -4.40 -4.33
C VAL A 73 -17.73 -5.90 -4.01
N ASP A 74 -17.48 -6.73 -5.02
CA ASP A 74 -17.32 -8.18 -4.83
C ASP A 74 -16.07 -8.47 -4.00
N GLU A 75 -16.28 -8.96 -2.78
CA GLU A 75 -15.24 -9.33 -1.84
C GLU A 75 -14.21 -10.30 -2.44
N LYS A 76 -14.62 -11.22 -3.33
CA LYS A 76 -13.71 -12.17 -3.97
C LYS A 76 -12.81 -11.51 -5.00
N ALA A 77 -13.34 -10.52 -5.73
CA ALA A 77 -12.56 -9.72 -6.66
C ALA A 77 -11.53 -8.87 -5.89
N MET A 78 -11.94 -8.25 -4.78
CA MET A 78 -11.05 -7.52 -3.88
C MET A 78 -9.95 -8.41 -3.29
N MET A 79 -10.29 -9.57 -2.74
CA MET A 79 -9.30 -10.53 -2.22
C MET A 79 -8.32 -10.97 -3.29
N THR A 80 -8.80 -11.23 -4.51
CA THR A 80 -7.95 -11.65 -5.64
C THR A 80 -6.98 -10.53 -6.00
N TYR A 81 -7.44 -9.29 -6.11
CA TYR A 81 -6.58 -8.14 -6.36
C TYR A 81 -5.53 -7.94 -5.26
N LEU A 82 -5.94 -7.95 -3.99
CA LEU A 82 -5.07 -7.69 -2.84
C LEU A 82 -4.07 -8.83 -2.57
N SER A 83 -4.40 -10.07 -2.92
CA SER A 83 -3.52 -11.23 -2.76
C SER A 83 -2.22 -11.16 -3.57
N GLN A 84 -2.13 -10.23 -4.51
CA GLN A 84 -0.94 -9.99 -5.34
C GLN A 84 0.16 -9.23 -4.58
N PHE A 85 -0.21 -8.39 -3.60
CA PHE A 85 0.73 -7.50 -2.89
C PHE A 85 1.84 -8.22 -2.11
N PRO A 86 1.60 -9.36 -1.42
CA PRO A 86 2.67 -10.12 -0.78
C PRO A 86 3.80 -10.58 -1.72
N SER A 87 3.50 -10.72 -3.02
CA SER A 87 4.47 -11.10 -4.05
C SER A 87 4.93 -9.93 -4.94
N ALA A 88 4.54 -8.71 -4.60
CA ALA A 88 4.85 -7.51 -5.36
C ALA A 88 6.37 -7.28 -5.45
N LYS A 89 6.83 -6.86 -6.63
CA LYS A 89 8.24 -6.61 -6.90
C LYS A 89 8.44 -5.17 -7.35
N LEU A 90 9.30 -4.46 -6.63
CA LEU A 90 9.66 -3.09 -6.99
C LEU A 90 10.53 -3.09 -8.25
N LYS A 91 10.08 -2.37 -9.28
CA LYS A 91 10.86 -2.15 -10.49
C LYS A 91 12.03 -1.18 -10.23
N PRO A 92 13.19 -1.40 -10.87
CA PRO A 92 14.31 -0.47 -10.80
C PRO A 92 13.91 0.89 -11.40
N GLY A 93 14.40 1.98 -10.80
CA GLY A 93 14.12 3.34 -11.25
C GLY A 93 12.79 3.92 -10.80
N ALA A 94 12.06 3.26 -9.91
CA ALA A 94 10.85 3.82 -9.31
C ALA A 94 11.11 5.18 -8.64
N PRO A 95 10.25 6.19 -8.87
CA PRO A 95 10.42 7.54 -8.33
C PRO A 95 10.02 7.60 -6.84
N LEU A 96 10.78 6.90 -5.99
CA LEU A 96 10.53 6.85 -4.56
C LEU A 96 10.86 8.19 -3.91
N ARG A 97 9.90 8.74 -3.15
CA ARG A 97 10.09 9.91 -2.28
C ARG A 97 9.95 9.48 -0.83
N PRO A 98 10.95 8.77 -0.26
CA PRO A 98 10.84 8.25 1.09
C PRO A 98 10.71 9.39 2.11
N LYS A 99 9.66 9.35 2.92
CA LYS A 99 9.59 10.19 4.12
C LYS A 99 10.50 9.61 5.20
N THR A 100 11.22 10.49 5.89
CA THR A 100 12.00 10.11 7.06
C THR A 100 11.07 9.56 8.14
N ASN A 101 11.05 8.23 8.30
CA ASN A 101 10.33 7.57 9.38
C ASN A 101 11.36 6.90 10.32
N PRO A 102 11.62 7.48 11.51
CA PRO A 102 12.56 6.93 12.48
C PRO A 102 12.28 5.46 12.85
N ALA A 103 11.01 5.04 12.86
CA ALA A 103 10.62 3.67 13.18
C ALA A 103 10.97 2.65 12.07
N ARG A 104 11.36 3.11 10.87
CA ARG A 104 11.74 2.27 9.72
C ARG A 104 13.24 2.21 9.50
N VAL A 105 14.03 2.99 10.24
CA VAL A 105 15.49 2.98 10.17
C VAL A 105 15.99 1.68 10.81
N ARG A 106 16.48 0.75 9.99
CA ARG A 106 17.19 -0.44 10.46
C ARG A 106 18.67 -0.30 10.14
N CYS A 107 19.52 -0.44 11.15
CA CYS A 107 20.96 -0.54 10.98
C CYS A 107 21.37 -2.01 11.15
N TYR A 108 22.08 -2.56 10.16
CA TYR A 108 22.68 -3.89 10.25
C TYR A 108 24.20 -3.73 10.28
N GLY A 109 24.86 -4.39 11.23
CA GLY A 109 26.33 -4.37 11.33
C GLY A 109 26.85 -5.43 12.31
N PRO A 110 28.13 -5.84 12.20
CA PRO A 110 28.71 -6.97 12.94
C PRO A 110 28.69 -6.85 14.48
N VAL A 111 28.27 -5.72 15.03
CA VAL A 111 28.33 -5.40 16.46
C VAL A 111 27.04 -5.76 17.21
N TYR A 112 25.94 -6.06 16.51
CA TYR A 112 24.60 -6.23 17.13
C TYR A 112 24.16 -7.68 17.39
N GLU A 113 24.94 -8.69 17.05
CA GLU A 113 24.73 -10.07 17.55
C GLU A 113 25.52 -10.29 18.84
N LYS A 114 25.04 -9.77 19.97
CA LYS A 114 25.48 -10.26 21.28
C LYS A 114 24.40 -11.13 21.90
N ARG A 115 24.63 -12.44 21.75
CA ARG A 115 24.30 -13.57 22.63
C ARG A 115 23.11 -13.36 23.57
N ALA A 116 21.98 -13.99 23.24
CA ALA A 116 21.09 -14.53 24.26
C ALA A 116 21.67 -15.88 24.70
N GLU A 117 22.23 -15.92 25.91
CA GLU A 117 22.35 -17.14 26.72
C GLU A 117 21.07 -17.28 27.56
#